data_AF-A0AAQ0KP77-F1
#
_entry.id   AF-A0AAQ0KP77-F1
#
_cell.length_a   1.000
_cell.length_b   1.000
_cell.length_c   1.000
_cell.angle_alpha   90.00
_cell.angle_beta   90.00
_cell.angle_gamma   90.00
#
_symmetry.space_group_name_H-M   'P 1'
#
loop_
_entity.id
_entity.type
_entity.pdbx_description
1 polymer ?
#
loop_
_entity_poly.entity_id
_entity_poly.type
_entity_poly.pdbx_seq_one_letter_code
_entity_poly.pdbx_strand_id
1 'polypeptide(L)'
;MRDYILRVPAEMDLSQRTPLKNAVAALFGDRYEAGRPRYLFSPDPLVMDGPWVRVRACIGAAPEVARGFVAEAATPMLDAGRKIEAAAWVAMKARVFRKESDLKDRVLAGLARYRDVFAPAVDLADYSVDPDIGIARMERGRERFGRAYGRISFSGTITNEPALMALLTAGIGAAKAYGFGLVSIMNREDDLD
;
A
#
# COMPACT_ATOMS: atom_id res chain seq x y z
N MET A 1 -3.27 -15.03 -3.80
CA MET A 1 -2.59 -13.73 -3.76
C MET A 1 -1.14 -13.99 -3.39
N ARG A 2 -0.19 -13.23 -3.94
CA ARG A 2 1.23 -13.36 -3.60
C ARG A 2 1.81 -11.98 -3.29
N ASP A 3 2.68 -11.95 -2.30
CA ASP A 3 3.48 -10.78 -1.97
C ASP A 3 4.87 -10.94 -2.58
N TYR A 4 5.34 -9.85 -3.16
CA TYR A 4 6.59 -9.76 -3.89
C TYR A 4 7.41 -8.60 -3.36
N ILE A 5 8.72 -8.74 -3.42
CA ILE A 5 9.69 -7.68 -3.22
C ILE A 5 10.30 -7.40 -4.59
N LEU A 6 10.14 -6.16 -5.06
CA LEU A 6 10.49 -5.75 -6.41
C LEU A 6 11.71 -4.86 -6.40
N ARG A 7 12.72 -5.20 -7.21
CA ARG A 7 13.89 -4.35 -7.36
C ARG A 7 13.48 -3.20 -8.26
N VAL A 8 13.50 -2.00 -7.73
CA VAL A 8 13.25 -0.79 -8.51
C VAL A 8 14.59 -0.08 -8.70
N PRO A 9 14.92 0.39 -9.91
CA PRO A 9 16.10 1.24 -10.13
C PRO A 9 16.20 2.37 -9.11
N ALA A 10 17.41 2.59 -8.57
CA ALA A 10 17.67 3.50 -7.46
C ALA A 10 17.38 4.99 -7.77
N GLU A 11 17.26 5.36 -9.04
CA GLU A 11 17.05 6.75 -9.48
C GLU A 11 15.58 7.14 -9.67
N MET A 12 14.63 6.39 -9.10
CA MET A 12 13.22 6.81 -9.12
C MET A 12 12.90 7.72 -7.93
N ASP A 13 12.87 9.02 -8.19
CA ASP A 13 12.39 10.01 -7.22
C ASP A 13 10.93 9.71 -6.80
N LEU A 14 10.73 9.52 -5.49
CA LEU A 14 9.43 9.30 -4.85
C LEU A 14 8.43 10.44 -5.09
N SER A 15 8.93 11.64 -5.45
CA SER A 15 8.11 12.81 -5.78
C SER A 15 7.24 12.62 -7.04
N GLN A 16 7.60 11.65 -7.89
CA GLN A 16 6.89 11.29 -9.11
C GLN A 16 6.47 9.82 -9.06
N ARG A 17 5.33 9.53 -8.43
CA ARG A 17 4.81 8.15 -8.31
C ARG A 17 4.42 7.48 -9.64
N THR A 18 4.43 8.23 -10.74
CA THR A 18 4.15 7.74 -12.10
C THR A 18 5.25 6.79 -12.62
N PRO A 19 6.55 7.14 -12.59
CA PRO A 19 7.64 6.21 -12.87
C PRO A 19 7.52 4.85 -12.16
N LEU A 20 7.30 4.85 -10.84
CA LEU A 20 7.15 3.63 -10.06
C LEU A 20 5.94 2.79 -10.52
N LYS A 21 4.78 3.43 -10.73
CA LYS A 21 3.61 2.77 -11.32
C LYS A 21 3.95 2.07 -12.63
N ASN A 22 4.64 2.77 -13.52
CA ASN A 22 4.98 2.26 -14.85
C ASN A 22 5.96 1.09 -14.77
N ALA A 23 6.92 1.12 -13.84
CA ALA A 23 7.85 0.02 -13.59
C ALA A 23 7.11 -1.25 -13.11
N VAL A 24 6.18 -1.11 -12.16
CA VAL A 24 5.35 -2.24 -11.70
C VAL A 24 4.45 -2.75 -12.83
N ALA A 25 3.85 -1.84 -13.60
CA ALA A 25 3.00 -2.19 -14.74
C ALA A 25 3.77 -2.91 -15.86
N ALA A 26 5.05 -2.58 -16.08
CA ALA A 26 5.89 -3.26 -17.07
C ALA A 26 6.13 -4.75 -16.71
N LEU A 27 6.11 -5.10 -15.42
CA LEU A 27 6.35 -6.46 -14.95
C LEU A 27 5.07 -7.27 -14.80
N PHE A 28 3.98 -6.66 -14.34
CA PHE A 28 2.72 -7.35 -14.05
C PHE A 28 1.58 -7.04 -15.04
N GLY A 29 1.82 -6.17 -16.03
CA GLY A 29 0.79 -5.57 -16.88
C GLY A 29 0.11 -4.36 -16.21
N ASP A 30 -0.69 -3.60 -16.95
CA ASP A 30 -1.48 -2.53 -16.31
C ASP A 30 -2.64 -3.14 -15.52
N ARG A 31 -2.80 -2.72 -14.26
CA ARG A 31 -3.90 -3.15 -13.36
C ARG A 31 -5.32 -2.95 -13.90
N TYR A 32 -5.49 -2.13 -14.95
CA TYR A 32 -6.77 -1.82 -15.56
C TYR A 32 -7.05 -2.63 -16.85
N GLU A 33 -6.07 -3.38 -17.34
CA GLU A 33 -6.27 -4.27 -18.49
C GLU A 33 -7.10 -5.49 -18.07
N ALA A 34 -8.10 -5.82 -18.87
CA ALA A 34 -8.90 -7.02 -18.67
C ALA A 34 -8.02 -8.28 -18.81
N GLY A 35 -8.15 -9.21 -17.86
CA GLY A 35 -7.35 -10.44 -17.85
C GLY A 35 -5.92 -10.30 -17.30
N ARG A 36 -5.50 -9.09 -16.88
CA ARG A 36 -4.21 -8.89 -16.22
C ARG A 36 -4.28 -9.05 -14.69
N PRO A 37 -3.16 -9.40 -14.05
CA PRO A 37 -2.92 -9.25 -12.63
C PRO A 37 -3.46 -7.95 -12.02
N ARG A 38 -4.23 -8.04 -10.94
CA ARG A 38 -4.46 -6.86 -10.07
C ARG A 38 -3.33 -6.77 -9.07
N TYR A 39 -2.75 -5.60 -8.87
CA TYR A 39 -1.69 -5.40 -7.89
C TYR A 39 -1.83 -4.10 -7.11
N LEU A 40 -1.23 -4.11 -5.93
CA LEU A 40 -1.04 -2.99 -5.01
C LEU A 40 0.45 -2.93 -4.68
N PHE A 41 1.01 -1.74 -4.53
CA PHE A 41 2.40 -1.60 -4.13
C PHE A 41 2.54 -0.53 -3.05
N SER A 42 3.46 -0.78 -2.12
CA SER A 42 3.89 0.24 -1.17
C SER A 42 5.07 0.97 -1.80
N PRO A 43 5.07 2.30 -1.74
CA PRO A 43 6.19 3.11 -2.19
C PRO A 43 7.30 3.17 -1.15
N ASP A 44 7.06 2.62 0.04
CA ASP A 44 8.01 2.57 1.14
C ASP A 44 9.10 1.56 0.76
N PRO A 45 10.30 2.02 0.38
CA PRO A 45 11.32 1.11 -0.05
C PRO A 45 11.85 0.34 1.16
N LEU A 46 11.83 -0.99 1.10
CA LEU A 46 12.64 -1.83 1.96
C LEU A 46 14.10 -1.63 1.61
N VAL A 47 14.92 -1.38 2.62
CA VAL A 47 16.38 -1.28 2.48
C VAL A 47 16.95 -2.67 2.70
N MET A 48 17.05 -3.44 1.62
CA MET A 48 17.68 -4.77 1.60
C MET A 48 18.58 -4.82 0.38
N ASP A 49 19.91 -4.68 0.51
CA ASP A 49 20.81 -4.60 -0.65
C ASP A 49 20.43 -3.51 -1.69
N GLY A 50 19.83 -2.39 -1.22
CA GLY A 50 19.33 -1.28 -2.03
C GLY A 50 17.84 -0.98 -1.82
N PRO A 51 17.25 -0.04 -2.55
CA PRO A 51 15.83 0.29 -2.45
C PRO A 51 14.95 -0.74 -3.19
N TRP A 52 14.11 -1.45 -2.45
CA TRP A 52 13.13 -2.40 -3.00
C TRP A 52 11.72 -1.99 -2.63
N VAL A 53 10.73 -2.19 -3.49
CA VAL A 53 9.32 -1.91 -3.12
C VAL A 53 8.56 -3.21 -2.91
N ARG A 54 7.68 -3.24 -1.91
CA ARG A 54 6.77 -4.37 -1.70
C ARG A 54 5.56 -4.25 -2.64
N VAL A 55 5.27 -5.32 -3.36
CA VAL A 55 4.14 -5.43 -4.29
C VAL A 55 3.28 -6.63 -3.88
N ARG A 56 2.00 -6.42 -3.67
CA ARG A 56 1.00 -7.49 -3.52
C ARG A 56 0.27 -7.66 -4.83
N ALA A 57 0.46 -8.80 -5.48
CA ALA A 57 -0.22 -9.13 -6.72
C ALA A 57 -1.28 -10.23 -6.47
N CYS A 58 -2.50 -9.92 -6.89
CA CYS A 58 -3.65 -10.82 -6.93
C CYS A 58 -3.66 -11.53 -8.28
N ILE A 59 -2.76 -12.48 -8.44
CA ILE A 59 -2.59 -13.27 -9.66
C ILE A 59 -3.01 -14.72 -9.43
N GLY A 60 -3.68 -15.29 -10.43
CA GLY A 60 -4.06 -16.72 -10.43
C GLY A 60 -2.91 -17.64 -10.84
N ALA A 61 -2.04 -17.19 -11.76
CA ALA A 61 -0.81 -17.86 -12.16
C ALA A 61 0.35 -16.86 -12.12
N ALA A 62 1.55 -17.31 -11.73
CA ALA A 62 2.73 -16.46 -11.67
C ALA A 62 3.09 -15.94 -13.08
N PRO A 63 3.28 -14.63 -13.31
CA PRO A 63 3.92 -14.18 -14.53
C PRO A 63 5.34 -14.73 -14.56
N GLU A 64 5.79 -15.16 -15.73
CA GLU A 64 7.19 -15.50 -15.97
C GLU A 64 8.02 -14.21 -15.91
N VAL A 65 8.39 -13.79 -14.69
CA VAL A 65 9.28 -12.66 -14.47
C VAL A 65 10.64 -13.20 -14.07
N ALA A 66 11.69 -12.68 -14.70
CA ALA A 66 13.06 -13.08 -14.38
C ALA A 66 13.35 -12.86 -12.88
N ARG A 67 13.85 -13.91 -12.21
CA ARG A 67 14.11 -13.93 -10.76
C ARG A 67 15.02 -12.79 -10.26
N GLY A 68 15.77 -12.14 -11.15
CA GLY A 68 16.62 -10.98 -10.80
C GLY A 68 15.85 -9.69 -10.50
N PHE A 69 14.57 -9.60 -10.85
CA PHE A 69 13.74 -8.38 -10.66
C PHE A 69 12.70 -8.51 -9.54
N VAL A 70 12.33 -9.73 -9.19
CA VAL A 70 11.27 -10.04 -8.22
C VAL A 70 11.75 -11.18 -7.33
N ALA A 71 11.63 -10.98 -6.01
CA ALA A 71 11.67 -12.06 -5.03
C ALA A 71 10.28 -12.24 -4.41
N GLU A 72 9.88 -13.48 -4.13
CA GLU A 72 8.65 -13.72 -3.36
C GLU A 72 8.90 -13.34 -1.90
N ALA A 73 8.02 -12.51 -1.34
CA ALA A 73 8.08 -12.20 0.09
C ALA A 73 7.46 -13.37 0.86
N ALA A 74 7.91 -13.59 2.09
CA ALA A 74 7.19 -14.46 3.00
C ALA A 74 5.72 -14.01 3.08
N THR A 75 4.80 -14.93 2.81
CA THR A 75 3.37 -14.63 2.92
C THR A 75 3.02 -14.62 4.40
N PRO A 76 2.56 -13.49 4.97
CA PRO A 76 2.16 -13.47 6.38
C PRO A 76 0.99 -14.45 6.58
N MET A 77 1.04 -15.25 7.65
CA MET A 77 -0.10 -16.03 8.12
C MET A 77 -1.17 -15.08 8.66
N LEU A 78 -2.43 -15.25 8.24
CA LEU A 78 -3.53 -14.32 8.53
C LEU A 78 -4.64 -14.98 9.34
N ASP A 79 -4.27 -15.84 10.28
CA ASP A 79 -5.22 -16.60 11.07
C ASP A 79 -5.86 -15.72 12.17
N ALA A 80 -7.13 -15.99 12.48
CA ALA A 80 -7.79 -15.36 13.61
C ALA A 80 -7.02 -15.63 14.92
N GLY A 81 -6.92 -14.61 15.78
CA GLY A 81 -6.15 -14.65 17.03
C GLY A 81 -4.69 -14.23 16.90
N ARG A 82 -4.14 -14.09 15.68
CA ARG A 82 -2.77 -13.57 15.49
C ARG A 82 -2.69 -12.08 15.76
N LYS A 83 -1.61 -11.67 16.43
CA LYS A 83 -1.24 -10.26 16.55
C LYS A 83 -0.51 -9.79 15.29
N ILE A 84 -0.81 -8.58 14.88
CA ILE A 84 -0.21 -7.96 13.69
C ILE A 84 0.22 -6.52 13.98
N GLU A 85 1.24 -6.10 13.25
CA GLU A 85 1.54 -4.69 13.02
C GLU A 85 1.40 -4.41 11.53
N ALA A 86 0.86 -3.24 11.20
CA ALA A 86 0.66 -2.89 9.81
C ALA A 86 0.79 -1.40 9.55
N ALA A 87 1.19 -1.09 8.32
CA ALA A 87 1.29 0.28 7.84
C ALA A 87 0.78 0.40 6.41
N ALA A 88 0.28 1.58 6.07
CA ALA A 88 -0.16 1.90 4.72
C ALA A 88 0.04 3.39 4.39
N TRP A 89 0.47 3.67 3.17
CA TRP A 89 0.38 5.00 2.57
C TRP A 89 -1.00 5.19 1.96
N VAL A 90 -1.76 6.19 2.42
CA VAL A 90 -3.16 6.37 2.03
C VAL A 90 -3.35 7.73 1.39
N ALA A 91 -3.78 7.74 0.13
CA ALA A 91 -4.16 8.95 -0.58
C ALA A 91 -5.66 9.26 -0.42
N MET A 92 -5.98 10.54 -0.25
CA MET A 92 -7.35 11.02 -0.05
C MET A 92 -8.17 11.00 -1.35
N LYS A 93 -9.47 10.68 -1.23
CA LYS A 93 -10.42 10.69 -2.36
C LYS A 93 -10.76 12.07 -2.90
N ALA A 94 -10.54 13.14 -2.13
CA ALA A 94 -10.70 14.51 -2.62
C ALA A 94 -9.47 14.94 -3.44
N ARG A 95 -9.68 15.68 -4.54
CA ARG A 95 -8.60 16.38 -5.24
C ARG A 95 -8.18 17.57 -4.37
N VAL A 96 -6.88 17.85 -4.27
CA VAL A 96 -6.40 18.97 -3.46
C VAL A 96 -6.84 20.29 -4.08
N PHE A 97 -7.49 21.14 -3.27
CA PHE A 97 -7.86 22.52 -3.62
C PHE A 97 -6.84 23.53 -3.05
N ARG A 98 -6.86 24.74 -3.60
CA ARG A 98 -5.80 25.77 -3.69
C ARG A 98 -5.13 26.32 -2.40
N LYS A 99 -5.41 25.83 -1.19
CA LYS A 99 -4.78 26.34 0.05
C LYS A 99 -4.25 25.20 0.93
N GLU A 100 -2.99 25.29 1.30
CA GLU A 100 -2.18 24.20 1.91
C GLU A 100 -2.40 24.02 3.41
N SER A 101 -2.71 25.10 4.16
CA SER A 101 -2.95 25.05 5.60
C SER A 101 -4.22 24.29 5.99
N ASP A 102 -5.34 24.56 5.31
CA ASP A 102 -6.64 23.89 5.56
C ASP A 102 -6.66 22.44 5.09
N LEU A 103 -5.67 22.05 4.29
CA LEU A 103 -5.53 20.71 3.74
C LEU A 103 -5.02 19.74 4.79
N LYS A 104 -4.08 20.15 5.65
CA LYS A 104 -3.41 19.26 6.61
C LYS A 104 -4.41 18.64 7.58
N ASP A 105 -5.15 19.46 8.32
CA ASP A 105 -6.09 18.96 9.33
C ASP A 105 -7.21 18.10 8.73
N ARG A 106 -7.71 18.48 7.55
CA ARG A 106 -8.71 17.69 6.82
C ARG A 106 -8.18 16.34 6.36
N VAL A 107 -6.92 16.29 5.91
CA VAL A 107 -6.27 15.05 5.51
C VAL A 107 -6.06 14.17 6.73
N LEU A 108 -5.49 14.70 7.81
CA LEU A 108 -5.29 13.96 9.06
C LEU A 108 -6.61 13.41 9.62
N ALA A 109 -7.66 14.23 9.68
CA ALA A 109 -8.99 13.78 10.10
C ALA A 109 -9.58 12.71 9.16
N GLY A 110 -9.35 12.84 7.84
CA GLY A 110 -9.76 11.85 6.87
C GLY A 110 -9.00 10.53 6.96
N LEU A 111 -7.70 10.59 7.30
CA LEU A 111 -6.85 9.42 7.55
C LEU A 111 -7.25 8.72 8.85
N ALA A 112 -7.60 9.46 9.90
CA ALA A 112 -8.07 8.89 11.16
C ALA A 112 -9.32 8.02 10.98
N ARG A 113 -10.22 8.36 10.05
CA ARG A 113 -11.43 7.58 9.73
C ARG A 113 -11.14 6.22 9.10
N TYR A 114 -9.93 5.95 8.60
CA TYR A 114 -9.59 4.62 8.12
C TYR A 114 -9.47 3.59 9.25
N ARG A 115 -9.39 4.02 10.52
CA ARG A 115 -9.50 3.13 11.67
C ARG A 115 -10.74 2.22 11.58
N ASP A 116 -11.89 2.81 11.24
CA ASP A 116 -13.18 2.11 11.16
C ASP A 116 -13.24 1.10 10.01
N VAL A 117 -12.38 1.24 9.01
CA VAL A 117 -12.27 0.29 7.89
C VAL A 117 -11.69 -1.04 8.37
N PHE A 118 -10.86 -1.04 9.41
CA PHE A 118 -10.22 -2.24 9.95
C PHE A 118 -11.02 -2.92 11.07
N ALA A 119 -11.90 -2.19 11.76
CA ALA A 119 -12.69 -2.70 12.88
C ALA A 119 -13.48 -4.00 12.58
N PRO A 120 -13.99 -4.25 11.36
CA PRO A 120 -14.65 -5.52 11.04
C PRO A 120 -13.72 -6.74 10.95
N ALA A 121 -12.41 -6.51 10.89
CA ALA A 121 -11.39 -7.53 10.61
C ALA A 121 -10.33 -7.69 11.70
N VAL A 122 -10.08 -6.62 12.45
CA VAL A 122 -9.01 -6.52 13.46
C VAL A 122 -9.56 -5.83 14.69
N ASP A 123 -9.35 -6.43 15.86
CA ASP A 123 -9.46 -5.75 17.14
C ASP A 123 -8.21 -4.89 17.35
N LEU A 124 -8.37 -3.58 17.16
CA LEU A 124 -7.25 -2.64 17.14
C LEU A 124 -6.80 -2.30 18.56
N ALA A 125 -5.54 -2.61 18.87
CA ALA A 125 -4.88 -2.15 20.08
C ALA A 125 -4.44 -0.68 19.92
N ASP A 126 -3.72 -0.39 18.83
CA ASP A 126 -3.25 0.96 18.51
C ASP A 126 -3.58 1.36 17.07
N TYR A 127 -3.75 2.66 16.87
CA TYR A 127 -3.87 3.27 15.54
C TYR A 127 -3.27 4.67 15.55
N SER A 128 -2.37 4.95 14.61
CA SER A 128 -1.72 6.24 14.48
C SER A 128 -1.74 6.73 13.04
N VAL A 129 -1.74 8.05 12.89
CA VAL A 129 -1.55 8.75 11.63
C VAL A 129 -0.28 9.58 11.77
N ASP A 130 0.64 9.42 10.83
CA ASP A 130 1.85 10.24 10.76
C ASP A 130 1.45 11.72 10.57
N PRO A 131 1.95 12.65 11.41
CA PRO A 131 1.64 14.07 11.29
C PRO A 131 2.13 14.69 9.98
N ASP A 132 3.06 14.05 9.28
CA ASP A 132 3.57 14.51 8.00
C ASP A 132 2.65 14.08 6.85
N ILE A 133 2.19 15.08 6.10
CA ILE A 133 1.37 14.88 4.91
C ILE A 133 2.13 15.29 3.67
N GLY A 134 1.99 14.49 2.62
CA GLY A 134 2.57 14.79 1.31
C GLY A 134 1.50 15.13 0.28
N ILE A 135 1.93 15.78 -0.80
CA ILE A 135 1.12 15.96 -2.01
C ILE A 135 1.81 15.22 -3.16
N ALA A 136 1.16 14.19 -3.66
CA ALA A 136 1.64 13.44 -4.82
C ALA A 136 1.02 14.01 -6.10
N ARG A 137 1.88 14.37 -7.06
CA ARG A 137 1.47 14.73 -8.42
C ARG A 137 1.35 13.46 -9.26
N MET A 138 0.24 13.35 -9.99
CA MET A 138 -0.13 12.16 -10.75
C MET A 138 -0.54 12.53 -12.17
N GLU A 139 -0.34 11.60 -13.09
CA GLU A 139 -0.68 11.77 -14.50
C GLU A 139 -1.47 10.57 -15.02
N ARG A 140 -2.64 10.82 -15.61
CA ARG A 140 -3.45 9.80 -16.28
C ARG A 140 -3.79 10.28 -17.69
N GLY A 141 -3.15 9.68 -18.70
CA GLY A 141 -3.26 10.17 -20.07
C GLY A 141 -2.75 11.61 -20.15
N ARG A 142 -3.60 12.54 -20.59
CA ARG A 142 -3.27 13.97 -20.65
C ARG A 142 -3.60 14.75 -19.38
N GLU A 143 -4.30 14.16 -18.41
CA GLU A 143 -4.73 14.83 -17.19
C GLU A 143 -3.63 14.78 -16.11
N ARG A 144 -3.32 15.94 -15.51
CA ARG A 144 -2.45 16.09 -14.34
C ARG A 144 -3.26 16.48 -13.12
N PHE A 145 -3.08 15.77 -12.00
CA PHE A 145 -3.81 16.07 -10.76
C PHE A 145 -2.97 15.78 -9.51
N GLY A 146 -3.35 16.40 -8.40
CA GLY A 146 -2.71 16.21 -7.09
C GLY A 146 -3.59 15.45 -6.10
N ARG A 147 -2.97 14.63 -5.26
CA ARG A 147 -3.60 13.97 -4.12
C ARG A 147 -2.78 14.21 -2.85
N ALA A 148 -3.46 14.63 -1.80
CA ALA A 148 -2.87 14.60 -0.47
C ALA A 148 -2.84 13.17 0.04
N TYR A 149 -1.79 12.81 0.76
CA TYR A 149 -1.60 11.50 1.34
C TYR A 149 -0.88 11.60 2.68
N GLY A 150 -0.99 10.55 3.47
CA GLY A 150 -0.21 10.36 4.69
C GLY A 150 -0.02 8.87 4.97
N ARG A 151 0.79 8.58 5.99
CA ARG A 151 1.02 7.20 6.46
C ARG A 151 0.13 6.93 7.65
N ILE A 152 -0.51 5.77 7.67
CA ILE A 152 -1.18 5.23 8.85
C ILE A 152 -0.44 4.00 9.33
N SER A 153 -0.47 3.74 10.62
CA SER A 153 0.07 2.52 11.23
C SER A 153 -0.88 2.03 12.31
N PHE A 154 -0.95 0.71 12.50
CA PHE A 154 -1.81 0.12 13.51
C PHE A 154 -1.27 -1.22 13.99
N SER A 155 -1.69 -1.61 15.19
CA SER A 155 -1.45 -2.91 15.79
C SER A 155 -2.77 -3.49 16.27
N GLY A 156 -2.87 -4.82 16.35
CA GLY A 156 -4.07 -5.46 16.86
C GLY A 156 -4.10 -6.95 16.64
N THR A 157 -5.25 -7.55 16.95
CA THR A 157 -5.49 -8.99 16.83
C THR A 157 -6.48 -9.24 15.69
N ILE A 158 -6.17 -10.17 14.80
CA ILE A 158 -7.07 -10.56 13.72
C ILE A 158 -8.31 -11.23 14.31
N THR A 159 -9.49 -10.70 14.01
CA THR A 159 -10.79 -11.26 14.46
C THR A 159 -11.58 -11.90 13.34
N ASN A 160 -11.34 -11.48 12.08
CA ASN A 160 -12.02 -12.02 10.92
C ASN A 160 -11.08 -12.05 9.70
N GLU A 161 -10.50 -13.22 9.45
CA GLU A 161 -9.55 -13.46 8.36
C GLU A 161 -10.15 -13.16 6.97
N PRO A 162 -11.34 -13.66 6.58
CA PRO A 162 -11.93 -13.34 5.28
C PRO A 162 -12.11 -11.84 5.05
N ALA A 163 -12.56 -11.09 6.07
CA ALA A 163 -12.71 -9.64 5.99
C ALA A 163 -11.35 -8.95 5.82
N LEU A 164 -10.32 -9.39 6.57
CA LEU A 164 -8.96 -8.87 6.43
C LEU A 164 -8.43 -9.15 5.01
N MET A 165 -8.54 -10.39 4.53
CA MET A 165 -8.11 -10.78 3.19
C MET A 165 -8.78 -9.97 2.09
N ALA A 166 -10.08 -9.69 2.21
CA ALA A 166 -10.80 -8.81 1.29
C ALA A 166 -10.22 -7.38 1.30
N LEU A 167 -9.94 -6.83 2.48
CA LEU A 167 -9.32 -5.50 2.63
C LEU A 167 -7.91 -5.45 2.03
N LEU A 168 -7.08 -6.45 2.30
CA LEU A 168 -5.71 -6.56 1.77
C LEU A 168 -5.68 -6.71 0.25
N THR A 169 -6.69 -7.39 -0.31
CA THR A 169 -6.88 -7.58 -1.76
C THR A 169 -7.31 -6.28 -2.43
N ALA A 170 -8.30 -5.60 -1.85
CA ALA A 170 -8.86 -4.38 -2.42
C ALA A 170 -7.90 -3.20 -2.26
N GLY A 171 -7.18 -3.16 -1.13
CA GLY A 171 -6.44 -2.02 -0.62
C GLY A 171 -7.35 -0.91 -0.11
N ILE A 172 -6.78 0.07 0.57
CA ILE A 172 -7.51 1.22 1.13
C ILE A 172 -7.23 2.52 0.35
N GLY A 173 -8.00 3.59 0.58
CA GLY A 173 -7.69 4.88 -0.05
C GLY A 173 -7.98 5.02 -1.54
N ALA A 174 -7.58 6.18 -2.07
CA ALA A 174 -7.58 6.50 -3.49
C ALA A 174 -6.22 6.20 -4.13
N ALA A 175 -6.10 6.47 -5.44
CA ALA A 175 -4.82 6.46 -6.18
C ALA A 175 -3.99 5.18 -6.06
N LYS A 176 -4.64 4.02 -5.88
CA LYS A 176 -3.97 2.73 -5.70
C LYS A 176 -3.03 2.32 -6.85
N ALA A 177 -3.26 2.87 -8.04
CA ALA A 177 -2.39 2.69 -9.20
C ALA A 177 -1.03 3.37 -9.02
N TYR A 178 -0.90 4.32 -8.09
CA TYR A 178 0.28 5.17 -7.87
C TYR A 178 0.98 4.85 -6.54
N GLY A 179 0.80 3.63 -6.03
CA GLY A 179 1.47 3.18 -4.81
C GLY A 179 0.83 3.71 -3.55
N PHE A 180 -0.50 3.64 -3.49
CA PHE A 180 -1.26 3.93 -2.28
C PHE A 180 -2.18 2.77 -1.97
N GLY A 181 -2.53 2.60 -0.70
CA GLY A 181 -3.53 1.63 -0.28
C GLY A 181 -3.04 0.21 -0.14
N LEU A 182 -1.77 -0.10 -0.39
CA LEU A 182 -1.20 -1.35 0.07
C LEU A 182 -1.09 -1.32 1.60
N VAL A 183 -1.71 -2.29 2.26
CA VAL A 183 -1.56 -2.52 3.70
C VAL A 183 -0.48 -3.57 3.87
N SER A 184 0.67 -3.12 4.37
CA SER A 184 1.81 -3.98 4.68
C SER A 184 1.61 -4.54 6.08
N ILE A 185 1.31 -5.84 6.17
CA ILE A 185 1.32 -6.56 7.44
C ILE A 185 2.74 -7.06 7.69
N MET A 186 3.21 -6.78 8.89
CA MET A 186 4.41 -7.33 9.51
C MET A 186 3.89 -8.22 10.63
N ASN A 187 4.27 -9.50 10.60
CA ASN A 187 4.02 -10.34 11.76
C ASN A 187 4.88 -9.78 12.88
N ARG A 188 4.26 -9.49 14.02
CA ARG A 188 5.01 -9.48 15.25
C ARG A 188 5.23 -10.95 15.54
N GLU A 189 6.46 -11.44 15.37
CA GLU A 189 6.83 -12.69 16.02
C GLU A 189 6.49 -12.45 17.50
N ASP A 190 5.46 -13.14 18.00
CA ASP A 190 5.31 -13.24 19.43
C ASP A 190 6.62 -13.84 19.92
N ASP A 191 7.22 -13.14 20.88
CA ASP A 191 8.35 -13.58 21.68
C ASP A 191 8.26 -15.10 21.89
N LEU A 192 9.22 -15.82 21.31
CA LEU A 192 9.46 -17.23 21.63
C LEU A 192 9.99 -17.29 23.06
N ASP A 193 9.09 -17.11 24.02
CA ASP A 193 9.28 -17.54 25.41
C ASP A 193 8.82 -19.00 25.59
#